data_AF-U2JAX1-F1
#
_entry.id   AF-U2JAX1-F1
#
_cell.length_a   1.000
_cell.length_b   1.000
_cell.length_c   1.000
_cell.angle_alpha   90.00
_cell.angle_beta   90.00
_cell.angle_gamma   90.00
#
_symmetry.space_group_name_H-M   'P 1'
#
loop_
_entity.id
_entity.type
_entity.pdbx_description
1 polymer ?
#
loop_
_entity_poly.entity_id
_entity_poly.type
_entity_poly.pdbx_seq_one_letter_code
_entity_poly.pdbx_strand_id
1 'polypeptide(L)'
;MLSGKHKIYWMVRKLLSSLLWLEIVWVVFNCVSPWRLWSDADIIIVCTLPWIVLFFLIRYIKRRWKEEGNAAIGCLYTMLWVTIPFIIIAQLLFGWLWNLKNDSTKITFEDDKYQVTIIKALFATQMDKMQIMEHCGPFYHEVYFSELHDIDTNKLKSTSAIEDFLKEQERKK
;
A
#
# COMPACT_ATOMS: atom_id res chain seq x y z
N MET A 1 29.77 -30.94 8.46
CA MET A 1 29.10 -30.10 9.47
C MET A 1 29.01 -28.66 8.94
N LEU A 2 27.81 -28.17 8.60
CA LEU A 2 27.62 -26.77 8.20
C LEU A 2 27.83 -25.88 9.43
N SER A 3 28.85 -25.01 9.39
CA SER A 3 29.10 -23.97 10.40
C SER A 3 27.83 -23.18 10.72
N GLY A 4 27.61 -22.81 11.99
CA GLY A 4 26.39 -22.14 12.46
C GLY A 4 26.02 -20.89 11.65
N LYS A 5 27.01 -20.17 11.10
CA LYS A 5 26.80 -19.00 10.22
C LYS A 5 26.08 -19.37 8.91
N HIS A 6 26.37 -20.53 8.34
CA HIS A 6 25.77 -21.00 7.10
C HIS A 6 24.30 -21.44 7.30
N LYS A 7 23.97 -21.99 8.47
CA LYS A 7 22.61 -22.42 8.82
C LYS A 7 21.67 -21.24 9.02
N ILE A 8 22.11 -20.22 9.77
CA ILE A 8 21.36 -18.97 9.99
C ILE A 8 21.09 -18.29 8.65
N TYR A 9 22.13 -18.18 7.81
CA TYR A 9 22.02 -17.57 6.50
C TYR A 9 21.02 -18.27 5.56
N TRP A 10 21.00 -19.60 5.56
CA TRP A 10 20.06 -20.37 4.75
C TRP A 10 18.62 -20.18 5.22
N MET A 11 18.41 -20.12 6.54
CA MET A 11 17.11 -19.86 7.14
C MET A 11 16.59 -18.46 6.81
N VAL A 12 17.42 -17.43 6.96
CA VAL A 12 17.08 -16.03 6.60
C VAL A 12 16.71 -15.92 5.13
N ARG A 13 17.49 -16.56 4.24
CA ARG A 13 17.17 -16.58 2.80
C ARG A 13 15.81 -17.21 2.53
N LYS A 14 15.52 -18.35 3.16
CA LYS A 14 14.26 -19.07 2.96
C LYS A 14 13.07 -18.22 3.41
N LEU A 15 13.19 -17.57 4.58
CA LEU A 15 12.19 -16.64 5.11
C LEU A 15 11.97 -15.45 4.17
N LEU A 16 13.03 -14.78 3.72
CA LEU A 16 12.91 -13.64 2.79
C LEU A 16 12.31 -14.04 1.44
N SER A 17 12.63 -15.23 0.91
CA SER A 17 12.00 -15.74 -0.31
C SER A 17 10.51 -16.04 -0.09
N SER A 18 10.14 -16.65 1.04
CA SER A 18 8.73 -16.87 1.38
C SER A 18 7.97 -15.55 1.51
N LEU A 19 8.60 -14.55 2.13
CA LEU A 19 7.99 -13.23 2.31
C LEU A 19 7.82 -12.52 0.96
N LEU A 20 8.82 -12.56 0.07
CA LEU A 20 8.70 -12.04 -1.30
C LEU A 20 7.53 -12.67 -2.06
N TRP A 21 7.39 -14.00 -1.99
CA TRP A 21 6.27 -14.68 -2.65
C TRP A 21 4.91 -14.26 -2.08
N LEU A 22 4.82 -14.10 -0.77
CA LEU A 22 3.61 -13.62 -0.10
C LEU A 22 3.26 -12.20 -0.56
N GLU A 23 4.24 -11.31 -0.63
CA GLU A 23 4.03 -9.94 -1.13
C GLU A 23 3.65 -9.92 -2.61
N ILE A 24 4.25 -10.75 -3.45
CA ILE A 24 3.87 -10.85 -4.87
C ILE A 24 2.41 -11.33 -5.02
N VAL A 25 2.03 -12.38 -4.27
CA VAL A 25 0.65 -12.87 -4.26
C VAL A 25 -0.31 -11.77 -3.79
N TRP A 26 0.08 -11.00 -2.79
CA TRP A 26 -0.69 -9.85 -2.34
C TRP A 26 -0.85 -8.78 -3.42
N VAL A 27 0.24 -8.37 -4.06
CA VAL A 27 0.21 -7.37 -5.15
C VAL A 27 -0.70 -7.82 -6.27
N VAL A 28 -0.60 -9.10 -6.68
CA VAL A 28 -1.49 -9.68 -7.71
C VAL A 28 -2.95 -9.66 -7.25
N PHE A 29 -3.22 -10.04 -6.01
CA PHE A 29 -4.57 -10.02 -5.45
C PHE A 29 -5.15 -8.59 -5.46
N ASN A 30 -4.40 -7.60 -4.97
CA ASN A 30 -4.83 -6.19 -4.96
C ASN A 30 -4.95 -5.56 -6.36
N CYS A 31 -4.20 -6.03 -7.35
CA CYS A 31 -4.34 -5.57 -8.74
C CYS A 31 -5.58 -6.13 -9.42
N VAL A 32 -5.98 -7.36 -9.08
CA VAL A 32 -7.11 -8.06 -9.72
C VAL A 32 -8.42 -7.82 -8.96
N SER A 33 -8.34 -7.65 -7.65
CA SER A 33 -9.51 -7.53 -6.78
C SER A 33 -10.00 -6.07 -6.70
N PRO A 34 -11.29 -5.81 -6.93
CA PRO A 34 -11.89 -4.51 -6.61
C PRO A 34 -12.04 -4.31 -5.09
N TRP A 35 -11.90 -5.39 -4.31
CA TRP A 35 -11.85 -5.37 -2.86
C TRP A 35 -10.41 -5.23 -2.39
N ARG A 36 -10.14 -4.15 -1.66
CA ARG A 36 -8.85 -3.89 -1.01
C ARG A 36 -8.90 -4.39 0.42
N LEU A 37 -7.90 -5.16 0.80
CA LEU A 37 -7.68 -5.50 2.21
C LEU A 37 -7.20 -4.24 2.95
N TRP A 38 -7.47 -4.19 4.26
CA TRP A 38 -7.12 -3.09 5.16
C TRP A 38 -5.82 -2.36 4.81
N SER A 39 -5.86 -1.03 4.90
CA SER A 39 -4.76 -0.16 4.47
C SER A 39 -3.42 -0.45 5.15
N ASP A 40 -3.42 -1.06 6.33
CA ASP A 40 -2.21 -1.39 7.07
C ASP A 40 -1.35 -2.46 6.38
N ALA A 41 -1.96 -3.39 5.66
CA ALA A 41 -1.21 -4.42 4.96
C ALA A 41 -0.47 -3.86 3.73
N ASP A 42 -1.04 -2.84 3.08
CA ASP A 42 -0.35 -2.11 2.01
C ASP A 42 0.85 -1.33 2.55
N ILE A 43 0.77 -0.76 3.76
CA ILE A 43 1.90 -0.08 4.42
C ILE A 43 3.06 -1.06 4.65
N ILE A 44 2.76 -2.26 5.14
CA ILE A 44 3.79 -3.29 5.39
C ILE A 44 4.54 -3.56 4.09
N ILE A 45 3.83 -3.81 3.00
CA ILE A 45 4.42 -4.20 1.71
C ILE A 45 5.24 -3.07 1.09
N VAL A 46 4.74 -1.83 1.13
CA VAL A 46 5.50 -0.65 0.68
C VAL A 46 6.80 -0.51 1.49
N CYS A 47 6.77 -0.86 2.78
CA CYS A 47 7.91 -0.80 3.65
C CYS A 47 8.86 -2.00 3.51
N THR A 48 8.41 -3.21 3.17
CA THR A 48 9.24 -4.43 3.18
C THR A 48 9.73 -4.86 1.80
N LEU A 49 8.90 -4.73 0.76
CA LEU A 49 9.20 -5.21 -0.59
C LEU A 49 10.47 -4.59 -1.21
N PRO A 50 10.72 -3.27 -1.10
CA PRO A 50 11.95 -2.67 -1.64
C PRO A 50 13.22 -3.27 -1.05
N TRP A 51 13.22 -3.58 0.25
CA TRP A 51 14.39 -4.15 0.93
C TRP A 51 14.64 -5.60 0.54
N ILE A 52 13.58 -6.38 0.35
CA ILE A 52 13.70 -7.79 -0.05
C ILE A 52 14.22 -7.89 -1.48
N VAL A 53 13.67 -7.08 -2.38
CA VAL A 53 14.14 -6.97 -3.77
C VAL A 53 15.59 -6.53 -3.80
N LEU A 54 15.95 -5.48 -3.05
CA LEU A 54 17.33 -5.00 -2.96
C LEU A 54 18.28 -6.09 -2.45
N PHE A 55 17.88 -6.83 -1.40
CA PHE A 55 18.69 -7.91 -0.84
C PHE A 55 19.00 -9.01 -1.87
N PHE A 56 18.00 -9.42 -2.65
CA PHE A 56 18.20 -10.42 -3.71
C PHE A 56 19.03 -9.87 -4.88
N LEU A 57 18.83 -8.62 -5.29
CA LEU A 57 19.60 -7.96 -6.35
C LEU A 57 21.07 -7.81 -5.99
N ILE A 58 21.39 -7.25 -4.82
CA ILE A 58 22.77 -7.08 -4.34
C ILE A 58 23.49 -8.43 -4.35
N ARG A 59 22.81 -9.48 -3.88
CA ARG A 59 23.37 -10.83 -3.86
C ARG A 59 23.60 -11.39 -5.25
N TYR A 60 22.63 -11.25 -6.15
CA TYR A 60 22.73 -11.73 -7.52
C TYR A 60 23.90 -11.06 -8.24
N ILE A 61 24.01 -9.73 -8.16
CA ILE A 61 25.09 -8.96 -8.79
C ILE A 61 26.44 -9.28 -8.14
N LYS A 62 26.52 -9.40 -6.81
CA LYS A 62 27.76 -9.79 -6.11
C LYS A 62 28.27 -11.16 -6.56
N ARG A 63 27.36 -12.12 -6.80
CA ARG A 63 27.73 -13.44 -7.32
C ARG A 63 28.27 -13.35 -8.74
N ARG A 64 27.55 -12.66 -9.63
CA ARG A 64 27.98 -12.41 -11.01
C ARG A 64 29.34 -11.71 -11.09
N TRP A 65 29.58 -10.72 -10.23
CA TRP A 65 30.84 -10.00 -10.22
C TRP A 65 32.03 -10.90 -9.85
N LYS A 66 31.83 -11.84 -8.92
CA LYS A 66 32.86 -12.84 -8.56
C LYS A 66 33.11 -13.88 -9.65
N GLU A 67 32.10 -14.22 -10.44
CA GLU A 67 32.20 -15.21 -11.50
C GLU A 67 32.85 -14.63 -12.78
N GLU A 68 32.54 -13.36 -13.12
CA GLU A 68 32.95 -12.75 -14.40
C GLU A 68 34.06 -11.69 -14.27
N GLY A 69 34.30 -11.12 -13.08
CA GLY A 69 35.35 -10.11 -12.86
C GLY A 69 35.14 -8.77 -13.59
N ASN A 70 33.99 -8.56 -14.24
CA ASN A 70 33.72 -7.38 -15.07
C ASN A 70 33.51 -6.11 -14.24
N ALA A 71 34.20 -5.03 -14.62
CA ALA A 71 34.11 -3.71 -13.98
C ALA A 71 32.69 -3.09 -14.06
N ALA A 72 31.94 -3.34 -15.14
CA ALA A 72 30.56 -2.87 -15.28
C ALA A 72 29.63 -3.46 -14.20
N ILE A 73 29.86 -4.73 -13.82
CA ILE A 73 29.09 -5.42 -12.78
C ILE A 73 29.49 -4.90 -11.40
N GLY A 74 30.76 -4.55 -11.20
CA GLY A 74 31.22 -3.83 -10.01
C GLY A 74 30.55 -2.46 -9.84
N CYS A 75 30.42 -1.71 -10.93
CA CYS A 75 29.69 -0.42 -10.94
C CYS A 75 28.21 -0.59 -10.59
N LEU A 76 27.54 -1.60 -11.15
CA LEU A 76 26.15 -1.94 -10.80
C LEU A 76 26.00 -2.32 -9.32
N TYR A 77 26.95 -3.09 -8.76
CA TYR A 77 26.97 -3.41 -7.34
C TYR A 77 27.06 -2.15 -6.49
N THR A 78 27.94 -1.21 -6.83
CA THR A 78 28.04 0.07 -6.11
C THR A 78 26.79 0.94 -6.27
N MET A 79 26.18 0.98 -7.45
CA MET A 79 24.91 1.71 -7.65
C MET A 79 23.79 1.15 -6.76
N LEU A 80 23.68 -0.17 -6.61
CA LEU A 80 22.68 -0.76 -5.72
C LEU A 80 22.85 -0.31 -4.26
N TRP A 81 24.09 -0.17 -3.76
CA TRP A 81 24.31 0.38 -2.41
C TRP A 81 23.89 1.84 -2.29
N VAL A 82 24.07 2.62 -3.35
CA VAL A 82 23.62 4.01 -3.42
C VAL A 82 22.09 4.13 -3.44
N THR A 83 21.34 3.07 -3.80
CA THR A 83 19.86 3.10 -3.73
C THR A 83 19.30 3.07 -2.31
N ILE A 84 20.07 2.62 -1.31
CA ILE A 84 19.64 2.51 0.09
C ILE A 84 19.13 3.85 0.66
N PRO A 85 19.88 4.97 0.61
CA PRO A 85 19.38 6.24 1.10
C PRO A 85 18.11 6.70 0.36
N PHE A 86 17.98 6.43 -0.94
CA PHE A 86 16.75 6.78 -1.68
C PHE A 86 15.55 5.97 -1.21
N ILE A 87 15.71 4.67 -0.92
CA ILE A 87 14.65 3.83 -0.34
C ILE A 87 14.22 4.40 1.02
N ILE A 88 15.18 4.76 1.88
CA ILE A 88 14.88 5.35 3.19
C ILE A 88 14.11 6.67 3.03
N ILE A 89 14.58 7.57 2.16
CA ILE A 89 13.90 8.86 1.91
C ILE A 89 12.48 8.62 1.37
N ALA A 90 12.31 7.70 0.42
CA ALA A 90 10.99 7.36 -0.11
C ALA A 90 10.05 6.81 0.97
N GLN A 91 10.55 5.97 1.89
CA GLN A 91 9.76 5.44 3.00
C GLN A 91 9.39 6.52 4.03
N LEU A 92 10.31 7.45 4.33
CA LEU A 92 10.01 8.60 5.19
C LEU A 92 8.96 9.52 4.56
N LEU A 93 9.08 9.80 3.26
CA LEU A 93 8.10 10.58 2.51
C LEU A 93 6.74 9.87 2.49
N PHE A 94 6.72 8.56 2.27
CA PHE A 94 5.50 7.77 2.31
C PHE A 94 4.84 7.82 3.69
N GLY A 95 5.59 7.60 4.77
CA GLY A 95 5.07 7.69 6.13
C GLY A 95 4.54 9.09 6.47
N TRP A 96 5.21 10.14 6.02
CA TRP A 96 4.73 11.52 6.19
C TRP A 96 3.43 11.79 5.43
N LEU A 97 3.34 11.38 4.15
CA LEU A 97 2.12 11.48 3.35
C LEU A 97 0.97 10.67 3.95
N TRP A 98 1.27 9.49 4.49
CA TRP A 98 0.30 8.64 5.16
C TRP A 98 -0.31 9.31 6.40
N ASN A 99 0.54 9.91 7.25
CA ASN A 99 0.06 10.66 8.41
C ASN A 99 -0.81 11.85 8.01
N LEU A 100 -0.40 12.61 6.99
CA LEU A 100 -1.21 13.70 6.45
C LEU A 100 -2.58 13.23 5.93
N LYS A 101 -2.64 12.05 5.32
CA LYS A 101 -3.90 11.44 4.89
C LYS A 101 -4.78 11.12 6.11
N ASN A 102 -4.23 10.49 7.14
CA ASN A 102 -4.99 10.14 8.34
C ASN A 102 -5.56 11.38 9.06
N ASP A 103 -4.77 12.46 9.15
CA ASP A 103 -5.20 13.72 9.76
C ASP A 103 -6.29 14.43 8.94
N SER A 104 -6.30 14.23 7.62
CA SER A 104 -7.30 14.81 6.72
C SER A 104 -8.55 13.95 6.55
N THR A 105 -8.53 12.67 6.90
CA THR A 105 -9.69 11.79 6.85
C THR A 105 -10.55 11.88 8.11
N LYS A 106 -11.85 12.08 7.94
CA LYS A 106 -12.84 12.01 9.01
C LYS A 106 -13.91 10.98 8.66
N ILE A 107 -13.98 9.92 9.45
CA ILE A 107 -15.08 8.94 9.37
C ILE A 107 -16.32 9.60 9.97
N THR A 108 -17.39 9.72 9.19
CA THR A 108 -18.65 10.32 9.63
C THR A 108 -19.71 9.29 10.00
N PHE A 109 -19.61 8.11 9.42
CA PHE A 109 -20.50 6.98 9.71
C PHE A 109 -19.78 5.67 9.38
N GLU A 110 -19.98 4.65 10.20
CA GLU A 110 -19.47 3.28 10.02
C GLU A 110 -20.49 2.33 10.64
N ASP A 111 -20.90 1.31 9.89
CA ASP A 111 -21.84 0.25 10.30
C ASP A 111 -21.25 -1.11 9.87
N ASP A 112 -22.01 -2.20 9.90
CA ASP A 112 -21.52 -3.53 9.50
C ASP A 112 -21.28 -3.68 7.98
N LYS A 113 -21.80 -2.76 7.16
CA LYS A 113 -21.78 -2.85 5.69
C LYS A 113 -21.11 -1.66 5.00
N TYR A 114 -21.24 -0.45 5.55
CA TYR A 114 -20.78 0.77 4.89
C TYR A 114 -19.98 1.66 5.83
N GLN A 115 -18.94 2.28 5.28
CA GLN A 115 -18.17 3.34 5.89
C GLN A 115 -18.24 4.60 5.02
N VAL A 116 -18.67 5.71 5.62
CA VAL A 116 -18.69 7.03 4.99
C VAL A 116 -17.55 7.86 5.55
N THR A 117 -16.67 8.30 4.65
CA THR A 117 -15.48 9.08 4.99
C THR A 117 -15.48 10.40 4.24
N ILE A 118 -15.23 11.49 4.96
CA ILE A 118 -14.92 12.79 4.38
C ILE A 118 -13.40 12.94 4.36
N ILE A 119 -12.84 13.16 3.18
CA ILE A 119 -11.43 13.41 2.96
C ILE A 119 -11.27 14.92 2.81
N LYS A 120 -10.75 15.58 3.83
CA LYS A 120 -10.52 17.02 3.79
C LYS A 120 -9.42 17.35 2.78
N ALA A 121 -9.59 18.46 2.08
CA ALA A 121 -8.58 18.97 1.19
C ALA A 121 -7.27 19.27 1.93
N LEU A 122 -6.15 18.75 1.41
CA LEU A 122 -4.81 19.04 1.92
C LEU A 122 -4.32 20.45 1.53
N PHE A 123 -4.88 21.01 0.45
CA PHE A 123 -4.52 22.32 -0.07
C PHE A 123 -5.78 23.18 -0.24
N ALA A 124 -5.66 24.48 0.00
CA ALA A 124 -6.79 25.44 -0.12
C ALA A 124 -7.39 25.53 -1.53
N THR A 125 -6.69 25.01 -2.54
CA THR A 125 -7.15 24.95 -3.94
C THR A 125 -7.93 23.68 -4.27
N GLN A 126 -8.01 22.72 -3.33
CA GLN A 126 -8.74 21.48 -3.50
C GLN A 126 -10.04 21.52 -2.68
N MET A 127 -11.06 20.84 -3.19
CA MET A 127 -12.31 20.65 -2.47
C MET A 127 -12.22 19.40 -1.59
N ASP A 128 -12.97 19.43 -0.49
CA ASP A 128 -13.21 18.24 0.32
C ASP A 128 -13.87 17.17 -0.55
N LYS A 129 -13.56 15.91 -0.27
CA LYS A 129 -14.11 14.77 -1.00
C LYS A 129 -14.90 13.89 -0.07
N MET A 130 -15.87 13.21 -0.64
CA MET A 130 -16.65 12.20 0.04
C MET A 130 -16.38 10.84 -0.59
N GLN A 131 -16.15 9.86 0.26
CA GLN A 131 -15.96 8.47 -0.10
C GLN A 131 -16.96 7.62 0.68
N ILE A 132 -17.64 6.72 -0.02
CA ILE A 132 -18.41 5.64 0.60
C ILE A 132 -17.72 4.34 0.22
N MET A 133 -17.34 3.58 1.24
CA MET A 133 -16.78 2.25 1.08
C MET A 133 -17.80 1.23 1.59
N GLU A 134 -18.09 0.22 0.79
CA GLU A 134 -18.70 -1.01 1.29
C GLU A 134 -17.60 -1.86 1.92
N HIS A 135 -17.86 -2.50 3.06
CA HIS A 135 -16.91 -3.42 3.64
C HIS A 135 -17.57 -4.76 4.01
N CYS A 136 -16.79 -5.81 3.85
CA CYS A 136 -17.16 -7.19 4.18
C CYS A 136 -16.03 -7.81 4.99
N GLY A 137 -16.19 -7.83 6.32
CA GLY A 137 -15.09 -8.18 7.22
C GLY A 137 -13.89 -7.24 7.04
N PRO A 138 -12.67 -7.74 6.76
CA PRO A 138 -11.47 -6.91 6.60
C PRO A 138 -11.31 -6.28 5.21
N PHE A 139 -12.26 -6.52 4.30
CA PHE A 139 -12.20 -6.08 2.91
C PHE A 139 -13.06 -4.86 2.67
N TYR A 140 -12.53 -3.88 1.94
CA TYR A 140 -13.19 -2.61 1.62
C TYR A 140 -13.25 -2.41 0.12
N HIS A 141 -14.38 -1.95 -0.38
CA HIS A 141 -14.64 -1.67 -1.78
C HIS A 141 -15.22 -0.26 -1.92
N GLU A 142 -14.61 0.57 -2.76
CA GLU A 142 -15.11 1.91 -3.02
C GLU A 142 -16.35 1.84 -3.92
N VAL A 143 -17.50 2.22 -3.38
CA VAL A 143 -18.78 2.24 -4.13
C VAL A 143 -19.15 3.64 -4.60
N TYR A 144 -18.62 4.67 -3.94
CA TYR A 144 -18.84 6.05 -4.34
C TYR A 144 -17.66 6.94 -3.97
N PHE A 145 -17.27 7.81 -4.90
CA PHE A 145 -16.24 8.81 -4.68
C PHE A 145 -16.59 10.07 -5.49
N SER A 146 -16.71 11.21 -4.80
CA SER A 146 -17.02 12.49 -5.43
C SER A 146 -16.48 13.65 -4.60
N GLU A 147 -16.38 14.82 -5.23
CA GLU A 147 -16.25 16.08 -4.51
C GLU A 147 -17.47 16.31 -3.61
N LEU A 148 -17.22 16.87 -2.42
CA LEU A 148 -18.24 17.18 -1.43
C LEU A 148 -18.95 18.49 -1.81
N HIS A 149 -19.69 18.47 -2.93
CA HIS A 149 -20.52 19.60 -3.37
C HIS A 149 -21.99 19.29 -3.11
N ASP A 150 -22.66 20.10 -2.28
CA ASP A 150 -24.10 20.02 -1.97
C ASP A 150 -24.63 18.67 -1.43
N ILE A 151 -23.74 17.76 -1.02
CA ILE A 151 -24.13 16.49 -0.39
C ILE A 151 -24.31 16.71 1.11
N ASP A 152 -25.56 16.62 1.57
CA ASP A 152 -25.88 16.66 3.00
C ASP A 152 -25.48 15.33 3.68
N THR A 153 -24.21 15.25 4.05
CA THR A 153 -23.62 14.10 4.75
C THR A 153 -24.29 13.78 6.08
N ASN A 154 -25.08 14.70 6.67
CA ASN A 154 -25.86 14.40 7.87
C ASN A 154 -26.98 13.39 7.63
N LYS A 155 -27.44 13.25 6.39
CA LYS A 155 -28.48 12.28 6.01
C LYS A 155 -27.93 10.86 5.85
N LEU A 156 -26.60 10.71 5.72
CA LEU A 156 -25.93 9.43 5.45
C LEU A 156 -25.46 8.78 6.76
N LYS A 157 -26.42 8.55 7.66
CA LYS A 157 -26.20 7.97 9.00
C LYS A 157 -26.89 6.62 9.21
N SER A 158 -27.36 5.99 8.13
CA SER A 158 -27.92 4.64 8.16
C SER A 158 -27.66 3.93 6.85
N THR A 159 -27.59 2.60 6.91
CA THR A 159 -27.44 1.73 5.73
C THR A 159 -28.54 1.99 4.69
N SER A 160 -29.80 2.17 5.12
CA SER A 160 -30.91 2.49 4.21
C SER A 160 -30.73 3.83 3.48
N ALA A 161 -30.30 4.88 4.19
CA ALA A 161 -30.11 6.20 3.61
C ALA A 161 -28.93 6.21 2.62
N ILE A 162 -27.89 5.42 2.88
CA ILE A 162 -26.75 5.23 1.97
C ILE A 162 -27.20 4.49 0.70
N GLU A 163 -27.97 3.42 0.82
CA GLU A 163 -28.47 2.68 -0.35
C GLU A 163 -29.41 3.52 -1.23
N ASP A 164 -30.30 4.30 -0.61
CA ASP A 164 -31.19 5.21 -1.35
C ASP A 164 -30.39 6.32 -2.06
N PHE A 165 -29.37 6.86 -1.40
CA PHE A 165 -28.45 7.82 -2.02
C PHE A 165 -27.71 7.21 -3.21
N LEU A 166 -27.13 6.02 -3.07
CA LEU A 166 -26.41 5.34 -4.14
C LEU A 166 -27.31 5.08 -5.36
N LYS A 167 -28.55 4.61 -5.14
CA LYS A 167 -29.55 4.44 -6.20
C LYS A 167 -29.90 5.75 -6.89
N GLU A 168 -30.00 6.85 -6.15
CA GLU A 168 -30.27 8.17 -6.74
C GLU A 168 -29.11 8.64 -7.61
N GLN A 169 -27.86 8.42 -7.18
CA GLN A 169 -26.67 8.76 -7.96
C GLN A 169 -26.53 7.89 -9.22
N GLU A 170 -26.87 6.60 -9.14
CA GLU A 170 -26.91 5.71 -10.33
C GLU A 170 -27.93 6.18 -11.37
N ARG A 171 -29.10 6.67 -10.94
CA ARG A 171 -30.13 7.20 -11.85
C ARG A 171 -29.74 8.52 -12.53
N LYS A 172 -28.76 9.24 -11.98
CA LYS A 172 -28.27 10.53 -12.51
C LYS A 172 -27.08 10.37 -13.46
N LYS A 173 -26.49 9.16 -13.54
CA LYS A 173 -25.47 8.80 -14.53
C LYS A 173 -26.12 8.42 -15.85
#